data_AF-A0A662VD79-F1
#
_entry.id   AF-A0A662VD79-F1
#
_cell.length_a   1.000
_cell.length_b   1.000
_cell.length_c   1.000
_cell.angle_alpha   90.00
_cell.angle_beta   90.00
_cell.angle_gamma   90.00
#
_symmetry.space_group_name_H-M   'P 1'
#
loop_
_entity.id
_entity.type
_entity.pdbx_description
1 polymer ?
#
loop_
_entity_poly.entity_id
_entity_poly.type
_entity_poly.pdbx_seq_one_letter_code
_entity_poly.pdbx_strand_id
1 'polypeptide(L)'
;MKIAAGTTNPSKIKGIERAYKRLLHKDVEVIGVKVESGVSAQPLSLEETIRGAINRAKQAIKEISEADEGVGVEAGFFKLLDKTFDVQIAVIIDRENHITYGLSPA
;
A
#
# COMPACT_ATOMS: atom_id res chain seq x y z
N MET A 1 -1.05 17.10 5.76
CA MET A 1 -1.17 15.66 6.04
C MET A 1 0.00 14.99 5.37
N LYS A 2 0.73 14.17 6.10
CA LYS A 2 1.94 13.50 5.66
C LYS A 2 1.72 12.00 5.64
N ILE A 3 2.02 11.39 4.50
CA ILE A 3 1.74 9.99 4.22
C ILE A 3 3.07 9.28 4.00
N ALA A 4 3.34 8.23 4.78
CA ALA A 4 4.49 7.36 4.57
C ALA A 4 4.11 6.23 3.62
N ALA A 5 4.68 6.19 2.43
CA ALA A 5 4.45 5.13 1.46
C ALA A 5 5.54 4.07 1.56
N GLY A 6 5.19 2.80 1.77
CA GLY A 6 6.11 1.66 1.87
C GLY A 6 6.70 1.22 0.51
N THR A 7 7.07 2.18 -0.33
CA THR A 7 7.67 1.99 -1.65
C THR A 7 8.45 3.24 -2.08
N THR A 8 9.48 3.04 -2.88
CA THR A 8 10.20 4.12 -3.59
C THR A 8 9.82 4.21 -5.07
N ASN A 9 8.83 3.43 -5.52
CA ASN A 9 8.38 3.45 -6.91
C ASN A 9 7.61 4.77 -7.21
N PRO A 10 8.09 5.62 -8.15
CA PRO A 10 7.48 6.92 -8.41
C PRO A 10 6.01 6.83 -8.85
N SER A 11 5.63 5.78 -9.60
CA SER A 11 4.25 5.58 -10.06
C SER A 11 3.30 5.26 -8.91
N LYS A 12 3.75 4.46 -7.93
CA LYS A 12 2.97 4.15 -6.73
C LYS A 12 2.80 5.39 -5.85
N ILE A 13 3.87 6.16 -5.63
CA ILE A 13 3.85 7.41 -4.85
C ILE A 13 2.86 8.40 -5.47
N LYS A 14 2.94 8.65 -6.79
CA LYS A 14 1.98 9.51 -7.51
C LYS A 14 0.55 8.98 -7.47
N GLY A 15 0.37 7.66 -7.45
CA GLY A 15 -0.95 7.03 -7.28
C GLY A 15 -1.57 7.38 -5.92
N ILE A 16 -0.79 7.21 -4.85
CA ILE A 16 -1.18 7.55 -3.48
C ILE A 16 -1.52 9.03 -3.38
N GLU A 17 -0.60 9.92 -3.80
CA GLU A 17 -0.81 11.37 -3.76
C GLU A 17 -2.12 11.79 -4.46
N ARG A 18 -2.38 11.27 -5.67
CA ARG A 18 -3.61 11.56 -6.41
C ARG A 18 -4.86 11.06 -5.69
N ALA A 19 -4.81 9.88 -5.08
CA ALA A 19 -5.94 9.32 -4.35
C ALA A 19 -6.32 10.21 -3.15
N TYR A 20 -5.33 10.59 -2.34
CA TYR A 20 -5.54 11.47 -1.19
C TYR A 20 -6.01 12.86 -1.60
N LYS A 21 -5.37 13.47 -2.61
CA LYS A 21 -5.77 14.79 -3.12
C LYS A 21 -7.20 14.81 -3.64
N ARG A 22 -7.62 13.74 -4.33
CA ARG A 22 -8.99 13.58 -4.84
C ARG A 22 -10.01 13.44 -3.71
N LEU A 23 -9.70 12.66 -2.67
CA LEU A 23 -10.63 12.38 -1.56
C LEU A 23 -10.76 13.56 -0.59
N LEU A 24 -9.63 14.19 -0.26
CA LEU A 24 -9.56 15.21 0.79
C LEU A 24 -9.64 16.65 0.25
N HIS A 25 -9.60 16.82 -1.07
CA HIS A 25 -9.59 18.13 -1.74
C HIS A 25 -8.50 19.09 -1.22
N LYS A 26 -7.34 18.54 -0.84
CA LYS A 26 -6.17 19.29 -0.34
C LYS A 26 -4.88 18.64 -0.77
N ASP A 27 -3.78 19.39 -0.74
CA ASP A 27 -2.45 18.84 -0.96
C ASP A 27 -2.00 17.98 0.22
N VAL A 28 -1.26 16.93 -0.09
CA VAL A 28 -0.65 16.00 0.87
C VAL A 28 0.81 15.79 0.52
N GLU A 29 1.64 15.55 1.52
CA GLU A 29 3.03 15.20 1.33
C GLU A 29 3.15 13.68 1.38
N VAL A 30 3.65 13.04 0.30
CA VAL A 30 3.86 11.59 0.28
C VAL A 30 5.35 11.29 0.28
N ILE A 31 5.82 10.66 1.35
CA ILE A 31 7.22 10.29 1.54
C ILE A 31 7.38 8.80 1.25
N GLY A 32 8.12 8.49 0.19
CA GLY A 32 8.45 7.10 -0.17
C GLY A 32 9.55 6.53 0.72
N VAL A 33 9.31 5.37 1.31
CA VAL A 33 10.23 4.65 2.19
C VAL A 33 10.55 3.29 1.57
N LYS A 34 11.84 2.95 1.53
CA LYS A 34 12.28 1.61 1.11
C LYS A 34 12.08 0.64 2.28
N VAL A 35 11.09 -0.24 2.15
CA VAL A 35 10.76 -1.27 3.15
C VAL A 35 10.60 -2.64 2.47
N GLU A 36 10.83 -3.70 3.23
CA GLU A 36 10.63 -5.08 2.75
C GLU A 36 9.16 -5.48 2.89
N SER A 37 8.59 -6.20 1.93
CA SER A 37 7.21 -6.71 2.04
C SER A 37 7.11 -7.92 2.96
N GLY A 38 8.22 -8.59 3.29
CA GLY A 38 8.23 -9.82 4.10
C GLY A 38 7.50 -10.99 3.43
N VAL A 39 7.30 -10.93 2.12
CA VAL A 39 6.67 -11.97 1.28
C VAL A 39 7.46 -12.15 -0.01
N SER A 40 7.06 -13.10 -0.86
CA SER A 40 7.68 -13.32 -2.17
C SER A 40 7.69 -12.04 -3.01
N ALA A 41 8.72 -11.87 -3.84
CA ALA A 41 8.79 -10.78 -4.82
C ALA A 41 7.63 -10.80 -5.84
N GLN A 42 7.03 -11.98 -6.04
CA GLN A 42 5.83 -12.16 -6.84
C GLN A 42 4.82 -12.97 -6.01
N PRO A 43 3.92 -12.31 -5.27
CA PRO A 43 2.87 -12.98 -4.52
C PRO A 43 1.95 -13.79 -5.44
N LEU A 44 1.66 -15.03 -5.07
CA LEU A 44 0.83 -15.96 -5.88
C LEU A 44 -0.54 -16.27 -5.24
N SER A 45 -0.85 -15.59 -4.13
CA SER A 45 -2.17 -15.62 -3.51
C SER A 45 -2.61 -14.23 -3.05
N LEU A 46 -3.93 -14.06 -2.92
CA LEU A 46 -4.50 -12.84 -2.37
C LEU A 46 -4.03 -12.61 -0.93
N GLU A 47 -3.99 -13.67 -0.11
CA GLU A 47 -3.50 -13.61 1.27
C GLU A 47 -2.07 -13.10 1.36
N GLU A 48 -1.17 -13.63 0.51
CA GLU A 48 0.23 -13.20 0.48
C GLU A 48 0.35 -11.73 0.05
N THR A 49 -0.46 -11.31 -0.94
CA THR A 49 -0.48 -9.94 -1.43
C THR A 49 -0.97 -8.96 -0.36
N ILE A 50 -2.03 -9.33 0.38
CA ILE A 50 -2.55 -8.55 1.52
C ILE A 50 -1.48 -8.44 2.60
N ARG A 51 -0.83 -9.56 2.97
CA ARG A 51 0.24 -9.56 3.98
C ARG A 51 1.41 -8.66 3.58
N GLY A 52 1.82 -8.71 2.31
CA GLY A 52 2.85 -7.81 1.77
C GLY A 52 2.46 -6.34 1.88
N ALA A 53 1.23 -5.99 1.52
CA ALA A 53 0.72 -4.62 1.64
C ALA A 53 0.65 -4.14 3.10
N ILE A 54 0.16 -4.98 4.03
CA ILE A 54 0.15 -4.67 5.48
C ILE A 54 1.57 -4.42 6.00
N ASN A 55 2.51 -5.30 5.66
CA ASN A 55 3.90 -5.18 6.13
C ASN A 55 4.54 -3.89 5.64
N ARG A 56 4.30 -3.51 4.39
CA ARG A 56 4.76 -2.23 3.83
C ARG A 56 4.16 -1.03 4.56
N ALA A 57 2.84 -1.01 4.77
CA ALA A 57 2.16 0.08 5.45
C ALA A 57 2.66 0.27 6.88
N LYS A 58 2.78 -0.83 7.63
CA LYS A 58 3.24 -0.85 9.03
C LYS A 58 4.70 -0.40 9.17
N GLN A 59 5.58 -0.79 8.26
CA GLN A 59 6.97 -0.34 8.30
C GLN A 59 7.07 1.13 7.91
N ALA A 60 6.37 1.56 6.87
CA ALA A 60 6.43 2.95 6.41
C ALA A 60 6.04 3.95 7.51
N ILE A 61 4.92 3.74 8.21
CA ILE A 61 4.49 4.64 9.29
C ILE A 61 5.45 4.62 10.50
N LYS A 62 6.18 3.53 10.72
CA LYS A 62 7.20 3.45 11.77
C LYS A 62 8.47 4.22 11.42
N GLU A 63 8.90 4.15 10.16
CA GLU A 63 10.12 4.82 9.67
C GLU A 63 9.98 6.35 9.62
N ILE A 64 8.78 6.86 9.33
CA ILE A 64 8.50 8.31 9.31
C ILE A 64 7.65 8.64 10.53
N SER A 65 8.26 9.09 11.63
CA SER A 65 7.58 9.31 12.91
C SER A 65 6.52 10.43 12.85
N GLU A 66 6.70 11.39 11.96
CA GLU A 66 5.76 12.50 11.77
C GLU A 66 4.65 12.21 10.74
N ALA A 67 4.61 11.02 10.14
CA ALA A 67 3.53 10.65 9.22
C ALA A 67 2.21 10.44 9.98
N ASP A 68 1.12 10.95 9.42
CA ASP A 68 -0.24 10.74 9.93
C ASP A 68 -0.70 9.29 9.64
N GLU A 69 -0.36 8.78 8.46
CA GLU A 69 -0.78 7.46 7.97
C GLU A 69 0.35 6.76 7.18
N GLY A 70 0.33 5.43 7.19
CA GLY A 70 1.19 4.57 6.39
C GLY A 70 0.40 3.88 5.28
N VAL A 71 1.01 3.79 4.08
CA VAL A 71 0.37 3.19 2.91
C VAL A 71 1.25 2.11 2.30
N GLY A 72 0.70 0.92 2.16
CA GLY A 72 1.31 -0.19 1.42
C GLY A 72 0.51 -0.47 0.16
N VAL A 73 1.20 -0.60 -0.98
CA VAL A 73 0.58 -1.02 -2.25
C VAL A 73 1.36 -2.20 -2.80
N GLU A 74 0.72 -3.36 -2.88
CA GLU A 74 1.35 -4.60 -3.37
C GLU A 74 0.56 -5.18 -4.55
N ALA A 75 1.30 -5.60 -5.57
CA ALA A 75 0.74 -6.31 -6.71
C ALA A 75 0.98 -7.80 -6.50
N GLY A 76 0.04 -8.62 -6.94
CA GLY A 76 0.17 -10.06 -6.89
C GLY A 76 -0.78 -10.73 -7.85
N PHE A 77 -0.71 -12.06 -7.89
CA PHE A 77 -1.60 -12.90 -8.66
C PHE A 77 -2.46 -13.72 -7.72
N PHE A 78 -3.67 -14.04 -8.17
CA PHE A 78 -4.47 -15.08 -7.54
C PHE A 78 -5.17 -15.91 -8.61
N LYS A 79 -5.48 -17.17 -8.27
CA LYS A 79 -6.25 -18.05 -9.14
C LYS A 79 -7.71 -18.06 -8.72
N LEU A 80 -8.59 -17.97 -9.69
CA LEU A 80 -10.01 -18.21 -9.52
C LEU A 80 -10.47 -19.07 -10.69
N LEU A 81 -11.06 -20.24 -10.38
CA LEU A 81 -11.30 -21.30 -11.35
C LEU A 81 -9.97 -21.73 -12.03
N ASP A 82 -9.95 -21.79 -13.36
CA ASP A 82 -8.80 -22.14 -14.19
C ASP A 82 -8.00 -20.90 -14.67
N LYS A 83 -8.34 -19.70 -14.19
CA LYS A 83 -7.74 -18.44 -14.62
C LYS A 83 -6.85 -17.82 -13.55
N THR A 84 -5.83 -17.10 -13.99
CA THR A 84 -4.97 -16.27 -13.16
C THR A 84 -5.37 -14.81 -13.38
N PHE A 85 -5.59 -14.10 -12.28
CA PHE A 85 -5.91 -12.68 -12.25
C PHE A 85 -4.73 -11.93 -11.62
N ASP A 86 -4.44 -10.74 -12.14
CA ASP A 86 -3.59 -9.78 -11.45
C ASP A 86 -4.45 -8.88 -10.55
N VAL A 87 -3.90 -8.48 -9.42
CA VAL A 87 -4.56 -7.58 -8.48
C VAL A 87 -3.55 -6.68 -7.82
N GLN A 88 -3.98 -5.47 -7.48
CA GLN A 88 -3.25 -4.56 -6.63
C GLN A 88 -4.05 -4.30 -5.36
N ILE A 89 -3.37 -4.42 -4.23
CA ILE A 89 -3.96 -4.23 -2.91
C ILE A 89 -3.32 -3.01 -2.28
N ALA A 90 -4.16 -2.07 -1.87
CA ALA A 90 -3.79 -0.93 -1.06
C ALA A 90 -4.19 -1.18 0.39
N VAL A 91 -3.29 -0.92 1.32
CA VAL A 91 -3.53 -0.95 2.76
C VAL A 91 -3.14 0.41 3.33
N ILE A 92 -4.02 0.99 4.13
CA ILE A 92 -3.77 2.23 4.87
C ILE A 92 -3.83 1.89 6.36
N ILE A 93 -2.85 2.37 7.13
CA ILE A 93 -2.80 2.26 8.59
C ILE A 93 -2.61 3.65 9.21
N ASP A 94 -3.32 3.94 10.30
CA ASP A 94 -3.12 5.15 11.09
C ASP A 94 -2.26 4.91 12.35
N ARG A 95 -2.03 5.95 13.15
CA ARG A 95 -1.26 5.86 14.40
C ARG A 95 -1.97 5.09 15.52
N GLU A 96 -3.28 4.91 15.42
CA GLU A 96 -4.09 4.13 16.38
C GLU A 96 -4.13 2.64 15.97
N ASN A 97 -3.47 2.27 14.88
CA ASN A 97 -3.45 0.93 14.27
C ASN A 97 -4.79 0.51 13.63
N HIS A 98 -5.67 1.45 13.28
CA HIS A 98 -6.78 1.14 12.39
C HIS A 98 -6.25 0.84 11.00
N ILE A 99 -6.80 -0.21 10.37
CA ILE A 99 -6.35 -0.66 9.06
C ILE A 99 -7.54 -0.72 8.11
N THR A 100 -7.37 -0.14 6.92
CA THR A 100 -8.33 -0.24 5.82
C THR A 100 -7.69 -0.92 4.61
N TYR A 101 -8.52 -1.53 3.77
CA TYR A 101 -8.10 -2.34 2.63
C TYR A 101 -8.84 -1.89 1.38
N GLY A 102 -8.14 -1.82 0.26
CA GLY A 102 -8.72 -1.57 -1.07
C GLY A 102 -8.13 -2.54 -2.08
N LEU A 103 -8.97 -3.06 -2.96
CA LEU A 103 -8.56 -3.91 -4.07
C LEU A 103 -8.81 -3.18 -5.40
N SER A 104 -7.89 -3.34 -6.34
CA SER A 104 -8.14 -2.96 -7.72
C SER A 104 -9.28 -3.80 -8.32
N PRO A 105 -9.97 -3.31 -9.35
CA PRO A 105 -10.66 -4.19 -10.28
C PRO A 105 -9.69 -5.25 -10.80
N ALA A 106 -10.17 -6.48 -10.92
CA ALA A 106 -9.49 -7.60 -11.58
C ALA A 106 -10.14 -7.88 -12.94
#